data_AF-A0A9Q3BW33-F1
#
_entry.id   AF-A0A9Q3BW33-F1
#
_cell.length_a   1.000
_cell.length_b   1.000
_cell.length_c   1.000
_cell.angle_alpha   90.00
_cell.angle_beta   90.00
_cell.angle_gamma   90.00
#
_symmetry.space_group_name_H-M   'P 1'
#
loop_
_entity.id
_entity.type
_entity.pdbx_description
1 polymer ?
#
loop_
_entity_poly.entity_id
_entity_poly.type
_entity_poly.pdbx_seq_one_letter_code
_entity_poly.pdbx_strand_id
1 'polypeptide(L)'
;MKDAAPVELLFHEKPCYAQMRLFGEQAYIHIPHKKRRKLDDWEVEGHAVMFFGNRKGWLFYLPSSKSLMTSVWGEFPKSSATCREIQQWFLTWKPVLVEQRRKMNISFIVNRTILGDFNNEETVEAQDRTASVL
;
A
#
# COMPACT_ATOMS: atom_id res chain seq x y z
N MET A 1 13.28 -5.05 -25.63
CA MET A 1 12.38 -5.10 -24.45
C MET A 1 10.99 -5.32 -24.99
N LYS A 2 10.26 -6.34 -24.53
CA LYS A 2 8.86 -6.54 -24.96
C LYS A 2 7.98 -5.52 -24.22
N ASP A 3 7.07 -4.88 -24.92
CA ASP A 3 6.03 -4.00 -24.36
C ASP A 3 4.99 -4.83 -23.60
N ALA A 4 5.41 -5.44 -22.50
CA ALA A 4 4.57 -6.27 -21.62
C ALA A 4 4.35 -5.54 -20.30
N ALA A 5 3.16 -5.72 -19.72
CA ALA A 5 2.88 -5.11 -18.42
C ALA A 5 3.84 -5.65 -17.35
N PRO A 6 4.28 -4.84 -16.36
CA PRO A 6 5.20 -5.30 -15.32
C PRO A 6 4.74 -6.59 -14.62
N VAL A 7 3.43 -6.77 -14.47
CA VAL A 7 2.84 -7.98 -13.89
C VAL A 7 3.05 -9.22 -14.78
N GLU A 8 2.97 -9.06 -16.11
CA GLU A 8 3.24 -10.15 -17.06
C GLU A 8 4.72 -10.52 -17.08
N LEU A 9 5.60 -9.54 -16.91
CA LEU A 9 7.04 -9.76 -16.83
C LEU A 9 7.45 -10.48 -15.53
N LEU A 10 6.79 -10.16 -14.41
CA LEU A 10 7.10 -10.73 -13.09
C LEU A 10 6.49 -12.12 -12.88
N PHE A 11 5.24 -12.31 -13.29
CA PHE A 11 4.49 -13.53 -13.01
C PHE A 11 4.36 -14.46 -14.22
N HIS A 12 4.82 -14.02 -15.40
CA HIS A 12 4.70 -14.76 -16.67
C HIS A 12 3.26 -15.18 -17.01
N GLU A 13 2.28 -14.53 -16.40
CA GLU A 13 0.86 -14.80 -16.55
C GLU A 13 0.15 -13.52 -16.99
N LYS A 14 -0.78 -13.64 -17.93
CA LYS A 14 -1.63 -12.52 -18.35
C LYS A 14 -2.62 -12.20 -17.23
N PRO A 15 -2.63 -10.97 -16.69
CA PRO A 15 -3.58 -10.62 -15.64
C PRO A 15 -5.02 -10.67 -16.17
N CYS A 16 -5.95 -11.20 -15.36
CA CYS A 16 -7.37 -11.15 -15.69
C CYS A 16 -7.93 -9.75 -15.40
N TYR A 17 -7.88 -8.85 -16.39
CA TYR A 17 -8.40 -7.49 -16.23
C TYR A 17 -9.89 -7.44 -15.87
N ALA A 18 -10.71 -8.41 -16.28
CA ALA A 18 -12.14 -8.41 -15.93
C ALA A 18 -12.36 -8.48 -14.39
N GLN A 19 -11.46 -9.15 -13.70
CA GLN A 19 -11.50 -9.41 -12.26
C GLN A 19 -10.57 -8.47 -11.48
N MET A 20 -9.84 -7.55 -12.11
CA MET A 20 -9.10 -6.54 -11.36
C MET A 20 -10.05 -5.42 -10.93
N ARG A 21 -9.85 -4.97 -9.69
CA ARG A 21 -10.57 -3.86 -9.05
C ARG A 21 -9.55 -2.99 -8.34
N LEU A 22 -9.90 -1.72 -8.11
CA LEU A 22 -9.01 -0.83 -7.36
C LEU A 22 -8.94 -1.27 -5.91
N PHE A 23 -7.75 -1.08 -5.32
CA PHE A 23 -7.62 -1.19 -3.88
C PHE A 23 -8.47 -0.12 -3.19
N GLY A 24 -9.28 -0.53 -2.22
CA GLY A 24 -10.18 0.35 -1.49
C GLY A 24 -11.48 0.67 -2.22
N GLU A 25 -11.79 -0.01 -3.33
CA GLU A 25 -13.07 0.19 -4.03
C GLU A 25 -14.25 -0.31 -3.19
N GLN A 26 -15.31 0.49 -3.09
CA GLN A 26 -16.53 0.13 -2.37
C GLN A 26 -17.22 -1.07 -3.05
N ALA A 27 -17.61 -2.05 -2.26
CA ALA A 27 -18.23 -3.29 -2.70
C ALA A 27 -19.33 -3.72 -1.74
N TYR A 28 -20.38 -4.32 -2.28
CA TYR A 28 -21.49 -4.92 -1.53
C TYR A 28 -21.30 -6.43 -1.50
N ILE A 29 -21.05 -6.97 -0.31
CA ILE A 29 -20.67 -8.35 -0.09
C ILE A 29 -21.92 -9.15 0.25
N HIS A 30 -22.17 -10.21 -0.53
CA HIS A 30 -23.32 -11.07 -0.31
C HIS A 30 -23.14 -11.95 0.95
N ILE A 31 -24.11 -11.92 1.87
CA ILE A 31 -24.13 -12.79 3.05
C ILE A 31 -25.01 -14.03 2.78
N PRO A 32 -24.45 -15.25 2.88
CA PRO A 32 -25.23 -16.46 2.66
C PRO A 32 -26.33 -16.62 3.70
N HIS A 33 -27.47 -17.20 3.30
CA HIS A 33 -28.66 -17.39 4.14
C HIS A 33 -28.38 -18.07 5.50
N LYS A 34 -27.35 -18.93 5.59
CA LYS A 34 -27.01 -19.62 6.85
C LYS A 34 -26.47 -18.67 7.93
N LYS A 35 -25.94 -17.51 7.54
CA LYS A 35 -25.32 -16.53 8.44
C LYS A 35 -26.25 -15.36 8.81
N ARG A 36 -27.40 -15.22 8.13
CA ARG A 36 -28.37 -14.15 8.36
C ARG A 36 -29.48 -14.58 9.33
N ARG A 37 -29.90 -13.70 10.23
CA ARG A 37 -31.21 -13.78 10.90
C ARG A 37 -32.27 -13.18 9.97
N LYS A 38 -33.56 -13.42 10.27
CA LYS A 38 -34.66 -13.05 9.34
C LYS A 38 -34.67 -11.58 8.94
N LEU A 39 -34.35 -10.69 9.88
CA LEU A 39 -34.37 -9.23 9.70
C LEU A 39 -32.98 -8.64 9.43
N ASP A 40 -31.95 -9.47 9.27
CA ASP A 40 -30.61 -8.99 8.95
C ASP A 40 -30.52 -8.68 7.44
N ASP A 41 -29.72 -7.66 7.12
CA ASP A 41 -29.45 -7.28 5.73
C ASP A 41 -28.82 -8.43 4.92
N TRP A 42 -29.16 -8.44 3.63
CA TRP A 42 -28.69 -9.45 2.68
C TRP A 42 -27.27 -9.17 2.17
N GLU A 43 -26.81 -7.93 2.31
CA GLU A 43 -25.52 -7.44 1.87
C GLU A 43 -24.84 -6.61 2.95
N VAL A 44 -23.52 -6.65 2.96
CA VAL A 44 -22.70 -5.79 3.80
C VAL A 44 -21.74 -5.00 2.95
N GLU A 45 -21.72 -3.71 3.20
CA GLU A 45 -20.77 -2.79 2.60
C GLU A 45 -19.35 -3.07 3.10
N GLY A 46 -18.41 -3.14 2.16
CA GLY A 46 -16.98 -3.28 2.44
C GLY A 46 -16.14 -2.68 1.32
N HIS A 47 -14.82 -2.82 1.47
CA HIS A 47 -13.85 -2.30 0.51
C HIS A 47 -13.01 -3.45 -0.04
N ALA A 48 -12.82 -3.51 -1.37
CA ALA A 48 -11.95 -4.50 -2.00
C ALA A 48 -10.48 -4.27 -1.63
N VAL A 49 -9.86 -5.28 -1.01
CA VAL A 49 -8.45 -5.22 -0.59
C VAL A 49 -7.58 -5.99 -1.58
N MET A 50 -7.96 -7.22 -1.90
CA MET A 50 -7.20 -8.04 -2.84
C MET A 50 -8.08 -9.08 -3.52
N PHE A 51 -7.68 -9.44 -4.74
CA PHE A 51 -8.19 -10.61 -5.44
C PHE A 51 -7.23 -11.79 -5.21
N PHE A 52 -7.77 -12.97 -4.93
CA PHE A 52 -6.95 -14.18 -4.83
C PHE A 52 -6.75 -14.76 -6.25
N GLY A 53 -5.55 -14.63 -6.83
CA GLY A 53 -5.27 -15.19 -8.16
C GLY A 53 -5.44 -16.72 -8.22
N ASN A 54 -5.02 -17.43 -7.17
CA ASN A 54 -5.06 -18.90 -7.12
C ASN A 54 -6.40 -19.49 -6.64
N ARG A 55 -7.28 -18.68 -6.03
CA ARG A 55 -8.55 -19.14 -5.45
C ARG A 55 -9.66 -18.20 -5.88
N LYS A 56 -10.80 -18.71 -6.33
CA LYS A 56 -11.92 -17.84 -6.68
C LYS A 56 -12.38 -17.04 -5.45
N GLY A 57 -12.20 -15.72 -5.50
CA GLY A 57 -12.76 -14.80 -4.53
C GLY A 57 -11.89 -13.61 -4.20
N TRP A 58 -12.45 -12.79 -3.32
CA TRP A 58 -11.95 -11.49 -2.91
C TRP A 58 -11.74 -11.46 -1.41
N LEU A 59 -10.78 -10.64 -0.99
CA LEU A 59 -10.66 -10.18 0.38
C LEU A 59 -11.26 -8.77 0.45
N PHE A 60 -12.22 -8.62 1.35
CA PHE A 60 -12.85 -7.35 1.63
C PHE A 60 -12.53 -6.90 3.05
N TYR A 61 -12.42 -5.59 3.22
CA TYR A 61 -12.36 -4.94 4.52
C TYR A 61 -13.74 -4.39 4.88
N LEU A 62 -14.31 -4.83 6.00
CA LEU A 62 -15.57 -4.34 6.50
C LEU A 62 -15.30 -3.21 7.50
N PRO A 63 -15.67 -1.96 7.21
CA PRO A 63 -15.44 -0.84 8.13
C PRO A 63 -16.27 -0.97 9.41
N SER A 64 -17.47 -1.57 9.33
CA SER A 64 -18.38 -1.77 10.46
C SER A 64 -17.78 -2.68 11.54
N SER A 65 -17.19 -3.82 11.14
CA SER A 65 -16.60 -4.79 12.07
C SER A 65 -15.09 -4.66 12.23
N LYS A 66 -14.45 -3.74 11.49
CA LYS A 66 -12.98 -3.59 11.40
C LYS A 66 -12.27 -4.91 11.13
N SER A 67 -12.89 -5.76 10.31
CA SER A 67 -12.41 -7.13 10.05
C SER A 67 -12.26 -7.39 8.56
N LEU A 68 -11.45 -8.39 8.24
CA LEU A 68 -11.24 -8.86 6.89
C LEU A 68 -12.14 -10.07 6.63
N MET A 69 -12.87 -10.04 5.51
CA MET A 69 -13.77 -11.10 5.11
C MET A 69 -13.42 -11.58 3.70
N THR A 70 -13.35 -12.90 3.53
CA THR A 70 -13.23 -13.50 2.21
C THR A 70 -14.61 -13.84 1.66
N SER A 71 -14.89 -13.41 0.43
CA SER A 71 -16.12 -13.78 -0.28
C SER A 71 -15.86 -13.96 -1.76
N VAL A 72 -16.56 -14.93 -2.37
CA VAL A 72 -16.55 -15.12 -3.82
C VAL A 72 -17.44 -14.10 -4.52
N TRP A 73 -18.50 -13.67 -3.83
CA TRP A 73 -19.54 -12.81 -4.37
C TRP A 73 -19.45 -11.44 -3.73
N GLY A 74 -19.24 -10.43 -4.58
CA GLY A 74 -19.30 -9.02 -4.22
C GLY A 74 -19.74 -8.23 -5.45
N GLU A 75 -20.76 -7.40 -5.28
CA GLU A 75 -21.22 -6.47 -6.31
C GLU A 75 -20.46 -5.15 -6.18
N PHE A 76 -20.05 -4.60 -7.31
CA PHE A 76 -19.35 -3.33 -7.37
C PHE A 76 -20.27 -2.31 -8.08
N PRO A 77 -20.50 -1.13 -7.50
CA PRO A 77 -21.35 -0.13 -8.10
C PRO A 77 -20.79 0.31 -9.45
N LYS A 78 -21.65 0.54 -10.46
CA LYS A 78 -21.21 0.87 -11.83
C LYS A 78 -20.38 2.16 -11.94
N SER A 79 -20.48 3.04 -10.94
CA SER A 79 -19.71 4.30 -10.85
C SER A 79 -18.28 4.09 -10.36
N SER A 80 -17.93 2.88 -9.90
CA SER A 80 -16.56 2.55 -9.56
C SER A 80 -15.74 2.41 -10.84
N ALA A 81 -14.50 2.87 -10.79
CA ALA A 81 -13.64 2.87 -11.97
C ALA A 81 -13.53 1.45 -12.53
N THR A 82 -14.16 1.21 -13.67
CA THR A 82 -14.06 -0.08 -14.32
C THR A 82 -12.63 -0.28 -14.79
N CYS A 83 -12.23 -1.53 -15.00
CA CYS A 83 -10.88 -1.82 -15.50
C CYS A 83 -10.52 -1.08 -16.81
N ARG A 84 -11.51 -0.64 -17.60
CA ARG A 84 -11.28 0.25 -18.75
C ARG A 84 -10.80 1.64 -18.34
N GLU A 85 -11.41 2.25 -17.34
CA GLU A 85 -11.00 3.56 -16.84
C GLU A 85 -9.62 3.48 -16.20
N ILE A 86 -9.35 2.40 -15.47
CA ILE A 86 -8.03 2.10 -14.89
C ILE A 86 -6.98 1.90 -15.98
N GLN A 87 -7.29 1.11 -17.01
CA GLN A 87 -6.40 0.92 -18.17
C GLN A 87 -6.11 2.24 -18.86
N GLN A 88 -7.13 3.08 -19.09
CA GLN A 88 -6.95 4.41 -19.65
C GLN A 88 -6.04 5.28 -18.76
N TRP A 89 -6.20 5.19 -17.44
CA TRP A 89 -5.34 5.87 -16.47
C TRP A 89 -3.89 5.38 -16.55
N PHE A 90 -3.66 4.07 -16.54
CA PHE A 90 -2.30 3.50 -16.67
C PHE A 90 -1.63 3.87 -17.99
N LEU A 91 -2.39 3.91 -19.09
CA LEU A 91 -1.88 4.28 -20.42
C LEU A 91 -1.58 5.79 -20.52
N THR A 92 -2.32 6.63 -19.80
CA THR A 92 -2.11 8.08 -19.78
C THR A 92 -1.20 8.54 -18.63
N TRP A 93 -0.85 7.65 -17.71
CA TRP A 93 0.06 7.93 -16.61
C TRP A 93 1.45 8.16 -17.16
N LYS A 94 1.80 9.44 -17.32
CA LYS A 94 3.20 9.82 -17.44
C LYS A 94 3.80 9.61 -16.05
N PRO A 95 4.84 8.78 -15.89
CA PRO A 95 5.52 8.72 -14.61
C PRO A 95 5.92 10.15 -14.30
N VAL A 96 5.46 10.66 -13.16
CA VAL A 96 6.13 11.81 -12.55
C VAL A 96 7.54 11.29 -12.31
N LEU A 97 8.45 11.66 -13.21
CA LEU A 97 9.86 11.42 -13.01
C LEU A 97 10.18 12.14 -11.71
N VAL A 98 10.23 11.37 -10.61
CA VAL A 98 10.81 11.84 -9.38
C VAL A 98 12.24 12.17 -9.77
N GLU A 99 12.49 13.47 -9.98
CA GLU A 99 13.80 14.03 -10.28
C GLU A 99 14.79 13.31 -9.38
N GLN A 100 15.75 12.63 -10.00
CA GLN A 100 16.59 11.66 -9.32
C GLN A 100 17.12 12.30 -8.04
N ARG A 101 16.72 11.72 -6.90
CA ARG A 101 17.27 12.02 -5.58
C ARG A 101 18.78 12.20 -5.78
N ARG A 102 19.28 13.44 -5.65
CA ARG A 102 20.70 13.78 -5.88
C ARG A 102 21.52 12.66 -5.27
N LYS A 103 22.38 12.01 -6.06
CA LYS A 103 23.29 10.96 -5.58
C LYS A 103 24.05 11.54 -4.39
N MET A 104 23.58 11.26 -3.18
CA MET A 104 24.27 11.71 -1.99
C MET A 104 25.55 10.90 -1.93
N ASN A 105 26.67 11.61 -1.88
CA ASN A 105 27.98 10.99 -1.81
C ASN A 105 28.01 10.05 -0.59
N ILE A 106 28.40 8.79 -0.80
CA ILE A 106 28.40 7.76 0.24
C ILE A 106 29.25 8.20 1.44
N SER A 107 30.29 9.01 1.20
CA SER A 107 31.11 9.63 2.26
C SER A 107 30.30 10.49 3.23
N PHE A 108 29.27 11.19 2.76
CA PHE A 108 28.40 12.02 3.59
C PHE A 108 27.49 11.18 4.50
N ILE A 109 27.09 9.99 4.06
CA ILE A 109 26.28 9.07 4.85
C ILE A 109 27.13 8.44 5.96
N VAL A 110 28.37 8.05 5.63
CA VAL A 110 29.32 7.43 6.57
C VAL A 110 29.73 8.40 7.68
N ASN A 111 30.02 9.67 7.36
CA ASN A 111 30.34 10.69 8.37
C ASN A 111 29.22 10.96 9.38
N ARG A 112 27.96 10.62 9.07
CA ARG A 112 26.82 10.85 9.97
C ARG A 112 26.44 9.61 10.77
N THR A 113 26.90 8.43 10.36
CA THR A 113 26.64 7.14 11.04
C THR A 113 27.76 6.72 11.97
N ILE A 114 28.95 7.31 11.85
CA ILE A 114 29.99 7.19 12.85
C ILE A 114 29.65 8.16 13.97
N LEU A 115 29.02 7.64 15.03
CA LEU A 115 29.04 8.28 16.34
C LEU A 115 30.50 8.32 16.81
N GLY A 116 31.12 9.49 16.75
CA GLY A 116 32.36 9.77 17.46
C GLY A 116 33.48 10.29 16.59
N ASP A 117 33.49 11.60 16.38
CA ASP A 117 34.74 12.35 16.44
C ASP A 117 34.66 13.23 17.69
N PHE A 118 35.06 12.68 18.84
CA PHE A 118 35.13 13.36 20.15
C PHE A 118 36.29 14.37 20.25
N ASN A 119 36.86 14.79 19.12
CA ASN A 119 38.02 15.68 19.09
C ASN A 119 37.74 17.09 19.64
N ASN A 120 36.46 17.44 19.83
CA ASN A 120 36.03 18.72 20.42
C ASN A 120 35.35 18.53 21.78
N GLU A 121 35.41 17.35 22.40
CA GLU A 121 34.84 17.15 23.73
C GLU A 121 35.84 17.63 24.78
N GLU A 122 35.61 18.82 25.34
CA GLU A 122 36.37 19.27 26.51
C GLU A 122 36.08 18.32 27.68
N THR A 123 37.15 17.75 28.26
CA THR A 123 37.07 16.91 29.45
C THR A 123 36.30 17.61 30.55
N VAL A 124 35.37 16.91 31.20
CA VAL A 124 34.50 17.39 32.29
C VAL A 124 35.25 18.17 33.38
N GLU A 125 36.53 17.84 33.61
CA GLU A 125 37.42 18.57 34.53
C GLU A 125 37.64 20.05 34.17
N ALA A 126 37.53 20.44 32.89
CA ALA A 126 37.63 21.83 32.44
C ALA A 126 36.32 22.60 32.70
N GLN A 127 35.18 21.91 32.64
CA GLN A 127 33.87 22.48 32.95
C GLN A 127 33.71 22.78 34.45
N ASP A 128 34.19 21.89 35.32
CA ASP A 128 34.10 22.08 36.78
C ASP A 128 34.99 23.23 37.30
N ARG A 129 36.11 23.50 36.62
CA ARG A 129 36.98 24.66 36.92
C ARG A 129 36.29 25.99 36.58
N THR A 130 35.51 26.00 35.50
CA THR A 130 34.79 27.20 35.05
C THR A 130 33.56 27.47 35.92
N ALA A 131 32.93 26.42 36.45
CA ALA A 131 31.79 26.52 37.36
C ALA A 131 32.15 26.93 38.80
N SER A 132 33.42 26.81 39.21
CA SER A 132 33.89 27.20 40.55
C SER A 132 34.27 28.69 40.67
N VAL A 133 34.05 29.49 39.62
CA VAL A 133 34.35 30.94 39.58
C VAL A 133 33.06 31.79 39.58
N LEU A 134 31.90 31.17 39.82
CA LEU A 134 30.62 31.85 40.09
C LEU A 134 30.07 31.41 41.46
#